data_AF-A0AA46KEC1-F1
#
_entry.id   AF-A0AA46KEC1-F1
#
_cell.length_a   1.000
_cell.length_b   1.000
_cell.length_c   1.000
_cell.angle_alpha   90.00
_cell.angle_beta   90.00
_cell.angle_gamma   90.00
#
_symmetry.space_group_name_H-M   'P 1'
#
loop_
_entity.id
_entity.type
_entity.pdbx_description
1 polymer ?
#
loop_
_entity_poly.entity_id
_entity_poly.type
_entity_poly.pdbx_seq_one_letter_code
_entity_poly.pdbx_strand_id
1 'polypeptide(L)'
;MSKSEKLVKRFKTVPSDFTWNEFVKIMSLHGYLVSNAKGGSGRKFINKSTSLSMLFHEPHPEKVMKRCYIREVIQHFNDNKVWLEDE
;
A
#
# COMPACT_ATOMS: atom_id res chain seq x y z
N MET A 1 -21.04 1.62 -1.97
CA MET A 1 -19.64 1.70 -1.51
C MET A 1 -19.40 0.74 -0.36
N SER A 2 -18.78 -0.38 -0.68
CA SER A 2 -18.16 -1.31 0.26
C SER A 2 -17.11 -0.63 1.14
N LYS A 3 -16.69 -1.32 2.22
CA LYS A 3 -15.61 -0.85 3.09
C LYS A 3 -14.29 -0.70 2.32
N SER A 4 -14.03 -1.58 1.36
CA SER A 4 -12.84 -1.56 0.51
C SER A 4 -12.81 -0.34 -0.42
N GLU A 5 -13.92 -0.02 -1.09
CA GLU A 5 -14.02 1.18 -1.94
C GLU A 5 -13.80 2.47 -1.15
N LYS A 6 -14.38 2.57 0.06
CA LYS A 6 -14.18 3.74 0.94
C LYS A 6 -12.71 3.90 1.33
N LEU A 7 -12.04 2.78 1.63
CA LEU A 7 -10.62 2.78 2.00
C LEU A 7 -9.74 3.23 0.82
N VAL A 8 -10.00 2.73 -0.40
CA VAL A 8 -9.28 3.15 -1.61
C VAL A 8 -9.50 4.63 -1.91
N LYS A 9 -10.75 5.12 -1.82
CA LYS A 9 -11.06 6.55 -1.98
C LYS A 9 -10.30 7.41 -0.97
N ARG A 10 -10.30 7.03 0.32
CA ARG A 10 -9.51 7.70 1.37
C ARG A 10 -8.01 7.64 1.07
N PHE A 11 -7.48 6.51 0.62
CA PHE A 11 -6.05 6.37 0.30
C PHE A 11 -5.62 7.36 -0.80
N LYS A 12 -6.44 7.50 -1.86
CA LYS A 12 -6.17 8.42 -2.98
C LYS A 12 -6.17 9.91 -2.57
N THR A 13 -6.75 10.29 -1.42
CA THR A 13 -6.66 11.67 -0.90
C THR A 13 -5.35 11.97 -0.18
N VAL A 14 -4.42 11.02 -0.10
CA VAL A 14 -3.12 11.15 0.59
C VAL A 14 -3.26 11.64 2.06
N PRO A 15 -4.03 10.94 2.90
CA PRO A 15 -4.33 11.37 4.26
C PRO A 15 -3.07 11.41 5.13
N SER A 16 -3.01 12.38 6.04
CA SER A 16 -1.87 12.56 6.96
C SER A 16 -1.83 11.55 8.11
N ASP A 17 -2.96 10.92 8.40
CA ASP A 17 -3.21 10.00 9.52
C ASP A 17 -3.44 8.56 9.04
N PHE A 18 -2.98 8.22 7.83
CA PHE A 18 -3.14 6.86 7.30
C PHE A 18 -2.27 5.87 8.05
N THR A 19 -2.86 4.79 8.57
CA THR A 19 -2.10 3.83 9.38
C THR A 19 -1.42 2.76 8.52
N TRP A 20 -0.35 2.15 9.05
CA TRP A 20 0.32 1.00 8.43
C TRP A 20 -0.65 -0.16 8.16
N ASN A 21 -1.58 -0.45 9.08
CA ASN A 21 -2.56 -1.51 8.91
C ASN A 21 -3.52 -1.24 7.74
N GLU A 22 -3.90 0.02 7.52
CA GLU A 22 -4.71 0.42 6.38
C GLU A 22 -3.92 0.33 5.07
N PHE A 23 -2.64 0.68 5.12
CA PHE A 23 -1.73 0.50 4.00
C PHE A 23 -1.58 -0.97 3.58
N VAL A 24 -1.36 -1.87 4.55
CA VAL A 24 -1.30 -3.32 4.29
C VAL A 24 -2.61 -3.82 3.67
N LYS A 25 -3.78 -3.31 4.11
CA LYS A 25 -5.07 -3.65 3.50
C LYS A 25 -5.17 -3.17 2.05
N ILE A 26 -4.76 -1.94 1.73
CA ILE A 26 -4.73 -1.44 0.35
C ILE A 26 -3.87 -2.36 -0.54
N MET A 27 -2.67 -2.69 -0.07
CA MET A 27 -1.75 -3.58 -0.79
C MET A 27 -2.36 -4.97 -1.02
N SER A 28 -2.96 -5.56 0.02
CA SER A 28 -3.61 -6.87 -0.06
C SER A 28 -4.83 -6.89 -0.99
N LEU A 29 -5.61 -5.79 -1.04
CA LEU A 29 -6.75 -5.67 -1.97
C LEU A 29 -6.31 -5.73 -3.44
N HIS A 30 -5.06 -5.36 -3.73
CA HIS A 30 -4.50 -5.35 -5.08
C HIS A 30 -3.50 -6.51 -5.31
N GLY A 31 -3.64 -7.59 -4.54
CA GLY A 31 -2.89 -8.84 -4.75
C GLY A 31 -1.44 -8.83 -4.26
N TYR A 32 -1.02 -7.82 -3.48
CA TYR A 32 0.31 -7.82 -2.87
C TYR A 32 0.32 -8.59 -1.55
N LEU A 33 1.33 -9.44 -1.38
CA LEU A 33 1.63 -10.13 -0.13
C LEU A 33 2.77 -9.42 0.58
N VAL A 34 2.64 -9.22 1.89
CA VAL A 34 3.67 -8.61 2.73
C VAL A 34 4.58 -9.69 3.33
N SER A 35 5.89 -9.43 3.35
CA SER A 35 6.88 -10.25 4.03
C SER A 35 7.95 -9.38 4.69
N ASN A 36 8.64 -9.94 5.67
CA ASN A 36 9.75 -9.27 6.33
C ASN A 36 10.95 -9.21 5.38
N ALA A 37 11.54 -8.03 5.21
CA ALA A 37 12.82 -7.90 4.54
C ALA A 37 13.96 -8.40 5.45
N LYS A 38 15.11 -8.75 4.86
CA LYS A 38 16.31 -9.10 5.64
C LYS A 38 16.84 -7.84 6.36
N GLY A 39 16.40 -7.64 7.60
CA GLY A 39 16.86 -6.56 8.49
C GLY A 39 15.72 -5.65 9.00
N GLY A 40 15.48 -5.67 10.31
CA GLY A 40 14.67 -4.67 11.03
C GLY A 40 13.19 -4.54 10.59
N SER A 41 12.68 -3.31 10.62
CA SER A 41 11.29 -2.96 10.27
C SER A 41 11.03 -2.85 8.76
N GLY A 42 11.92 -3.36 7.92
CA GLY A 42 11.71 -3.41 6.47
C GLY A 42 10.62 -4.42 6.10
N ARG A 43 9.68 -3.99 5.27
CA ARG A 43 8.53 -4.79 4.80
C ARG A 43 8.46 -4.75 3.28
N LYS A 44 8.59 -5.93 2.67
CA LYS A 44 8.51 -6.10 1.22
C LYS A 44 7.09 -6.52 0.85
N PHE A 45 6.51 -5.82 -0.11
CA PHE A 45 5.23 -6.17 -0.73
C PHE A 45 5.50 -6.72 -2.12
N ILE A 46 4.96 -7.90 -2.42
CA ILE A 46 5.18 -8.60 -3.69
C ILE A 46 3.84 -9.03 -4.26
N ASN A 47 3.53 -8.62 -5.48
CA ASN A 47 2.45 -9.21 -6.25
C ASN A 47 3.06 -10.28 -7.17
N LYS A 48 2.74 -11.54 -6.91
CA LYS A 48 3.32 -12.68 -7.66
C LYS A 48 2.82 -12.76 -9.09
N SER A 49 1.59 -12.29 -9.37
CA SER A 49 0.99 -12.36 -10.70
C SER A 49 1.63 -11.36 -11.65
N THR A 50 1.94 -10.15 -11.15
CA THR A 50 2.55 -9.08 -11.96
C THR A 50 4.07 -8.98 -11.79
N SER A 51 4.65 -9.75 -10.87
CA SER A 51 6.06 -9.67 -10.45
C SER A 51 6.49 -8.28 -9.94
N LEU A 52 5.53 -7.40 -9.62
CA LEU A 52 5.81 -6.08 -9.04
C LEU A 52 6.14 -6.22 -7.56
N SER A 53 7.08 -5.40 -7.09
CA SER A 53 7.39 -5.34 -5.66
C SER A 53 7.77 -3.95 -5.20
N MET A 54 7.49 -3.66 -3.93
CA MET A 54 7.86 -2.42 -3.25
C MET A 54 8.38 -2.74 -1.85
N LEU A 55 9.27 -1.90 -1.34
CA LEU A 55 9.88 -2.06 -0.02
C LEU A 55 9.62 -0.79 0.79
N PHE A 56 8.98 -0.94 1.95
CA PHE A 56 8.69 0.16 2.85
C PHE A 56 9.22 -0.14 4.24
N HIS A 57 9.50 0.92 5.01
CA HIS A 57 9.75 0.79 6.43
C HIS A 57 8.44 0.89 7.20
N GLU A 58 8.14 -0.14 7.99
CA GLU A 58 7.04 -0.10 8.94
C GLU A 58 7.32 1.00 9.98
N PRO A 59 6.42 1.98 10.15
CA PRO A 59 6.63 3.08 11.07
C PRO A 59 6.51 2.60 12.53
N HIS A 60 7.51 2.93 13.35
CA HIS A 60 7.50 2.71 14.79
C HIS A 60 8.00 3.96 15.53
N PRO A 61 7.38 4.38 16.66
CA PRO A 61 6.19 3.80 17.33
C PRO A 61 4.85 4.33 16.81
N GLU A 62 4.84 5.38 15.99
CA GLU A 62 3.65 6.19 15.68
C GLU A 62 2.60 5.49 14.77
N LYS A 63 2.92 4.34 14.17
CA LYS A 63 2.03 3.52 13.28
C LYS A 63 1.46 4.24 12.04
N VAL A 64 1.66 5.56 11.90
CA VAL A 64 1.21 6.38 10.78
C VAL A 64 2.22 6.30 9.63
N MET A 65 1.71 6.05 8.43
CA MET A 65 2.48 5.96 7.20
C MET A 65 2.85 7.36 6.71
N LYS A 66 4.10 7.55 6.27
CA LYS A 66 4.52 8.82 5.68
C LYS A 66 3.75 9.08 4.38
N ARG A 67 3.28 10.31 4.18
CA ARG A 67 2.58 10.73 2.95
C ARG A 67 3.40 10.52 1.67
N CYS A 68 4.73 10.57 1.75
CA CYS A 68 5.59 10.25 0.61
C CYS A 68 5.39 8.82 0.13
N TYR A 69 5.29 7.84 1.04
CA TYR A 69 5.05 6.44 0.68
C TYR A 69 3.65 6.21 0.11
N ILE A 70 2.64 6.94 0.61
CA ILE A 70 1.29 6.91 0.02
C ILE A 70 1.34 7.38 -1.44
N ARG A 71 2.02 8.51 -1.71
CA ARG A 71 2.19 9.02 -3.07
C ARG A 71 2.98 8.07 -3.97
N GLU A 72 4.04 7.46 -3.44
CA GLU A 72 4.85 6.49 -4.16
C GLU A 72 4.01 5.29 -4.62
N VAL A 73 3.16 4.75 -3.75
CA VAL A 73 2.26 3.64 -4.13
C VAL A 73 1.20 4.08 -5.13
N ILE A 74 0.61 5.26 -4.99
CA ILE A 74 -0.36 5.77 -5.98
C ILE A 74 0.30 5.88 -7.36
N GLN A 75 1.51 6.44 -7.41
CA GLN A 75 2.29 6.55 -8.65
C GLN A 75 2.59 5.16 -9.22
N HIS A 76 3.11 4.24 -8.39
CA HIS A 76 3.36 2.86 -8.78
C HIS A 76 2.12 2.19 -9.35
N PHE A 77 0.95 2.39 -8.73
CA PHE A 77 -0.30 1.78 -9.18
C PHE A 77 -0.79 2.38 -10.51
N ASN A 78 -0.61 3.68 -10.73
CA ASN A 78 -0.93 4.33 -11.99
C ASN A 78 -0.03 3.82 -13.12
N ASP A 79 1.29 3.83 -12.90
CA ASP A 79 2.28 3.48 -13.92
C ASP A 79 2.16 2.02 -14.37
N ASN A 80 1.76 1.13 -13.45
CA ASN A 80 1.63 -0.29 -13.69
C ASN A 80 0.18 -0.76 -13.90
N LYS A 81 -0.78 0.17 -14.02
CA LYS A 81 -2.22 -0.13 -14.20
C LYS A 81 -2.75 -1.16 -13.18
N VAL A 82 -2.37 -0.97 -11.91
CA VAL A 82 -2.70 -1.91 -10.82
C VAL A 82 -4.10 -1.70 -10.28
N TRP A 83 -4.64 -0.48 -10.37
CA TRP A 83 -6.01 -0.22 -9.94
C TRP A 83 -6.93 -1.20 -10.66
N LEU A 84 -7.79 -1.87 -9.90
CA LEU A 84 -8.87 -2.67 -10.48
C LEU A 84 -9.67 -1.69 -11.34
N GLU A 85 -9.63 -1.86 -12.66
CA GLU A 85 -10.60 -1.21 -13.53
C GLU A 85 -11.95 -1.78 -13.10
N ASP A 86 -12.87 -0.90 -12.66
CA ASP A 86 -14.27 -1.27 -12.49
C ASP A 86 -14.76 -1.73 -13.88
N GLU A 87 -14.77 -3.04 -14.13
CA GLU A 87 -15.62 -3.64 -15.16
C GLU A 87 -17.10 -3.41 -14.82
#